data_AF-A0A8D6UAR1-F1
#
_entry.id   AF-A0A8D6UAR1-F1
#
_cell.length_a   1.000
_cell.length_b   1.000
_cell.length_c   1.000
_cell.angle_alpha   90.00
_cell.angle_beta   90.00
_cell.angle_gamma   90.00
#
_symmetry.space_group_name_H-M   'P 1'
#
loop_
_entity.id
_entity.type
_entity.pdbx_description
1 polymer ?
#
loop_
_entity_poly.entity_id
_entity_poly.type
_entity_poly.pdbx_seq_one_letter_code
_entity_poly.pdbx_strand_id
1 'polypeptide(L)'
;MSGTISIVNNNPTLGSFDVVISNVKAPNGVETVSVPIWSEINGQDDIIWYTANRQNNGTYTINVKASAHKNSTVLYNVHLYYVQKDGQLTGVGGTTTQVFIGKTSEQLKPKVSFAIENNNAKKMVPLMLSSLTSQHH
;
A
#
# COMPACT_ATOMS: atom_id res chain seq x y z
N MET A 1 1.88 25.40 -12.16
CA MET A 1 2.23 24.97 -10.79
C MET A 1 2.65 23.51 -10.86
N SER A 2 3.58 23.03 -10.02
CA SER A 2 4.01 21.62 -10.00
C SER A 2 4.46 21.16 -8.62
N GLY A 3 4.40 19.85 -8.41
CA GLY A 3 4.97 19.11 -7.29
C GLY A 3 5.02 17.63 -7.64
N THR A 4 5.90 16.88 -6.99
CA THR A 4 6.03 15.43 -7.16
C THR A 4 5.99 14.79 -5.79
N ILE A 5 5.00 13.92 -5.55
CA ILE A 5 4.83 13.16 -4.31
C ILE A 5 5.56 11.82 -4.47
N SER A 6 6.52 11.54 -3.60
CA SER A 6 7.18 10.24 -3.47
C SER A 6 6.88 9.65 -2.10
N ILE A 7 6.39 8.41 -2.07
CA ILE A 7 6.24 7.65 -0.82
C ILE A 7 7.50 6.82 -0.62
N VAL A 8 8.16 6.97 0.52
CA VAL A 8 9.41 6.27 0.88
C VAL A 8 9.31 5.70 2.30
N ASN A 9 10.27 4.86 2.68
CA ASN A 9 10.37 4.30 4.04
C ASN A 9 9.08 3.63 4.56
N ASN A 10 8.23 3.11 3.66
CA ASN A 10 7.01 2.38 4.04
C ASN A 10 7.39 1.13 4.83
N ASN A 11 7.09 1.16 6.13
CA ASN A 11 7.47 0.19 7.13
C ASN A 11 6.22 -0.61 7.54
N PRO A 12 6.02 -1.82 6.96
CA PRO A 12 4.83 -2.63 7.18
C PRO A 12 4.81 -3.33 8.56
N THR A 13 5.92 -3.29 9.31
CA THR A 13 5.96 -3.76 10.70
C THR A 13 5.37 -2.71 11.64
N LEU A 14 5.75 -1.44 11.48
CA LEU A 14 5.34 -0.34 12.36
C LEU A 14 4.08 0.41 11.89
N GLY A 15 3.65 0.23 10.63
CA GLY A 15 2.58 1.03 10.04
C GLY A 15 2.96 2.50 9.89
N SER A 16 4.11 2.79 9.27
CA SER A 16 4.56 4.15 9.02
C SER A 16 5.14 4.32 7.62
N PHE A 17 5.01 5.50 7.03
CA PHE A 17 5.65 5.85 5.77
C PHE A 17 6.03 7.32 5.76
N ASP A 18 7.03 7.68 4.96
CA ASP A 18 7.42 9.07 4.75
C ASP A 18 6.88 9.58 3.41
N VAL A 19 6.29 10.78 3.41
CA VAL A 19 5.92 11.51 2.20
C VAL A 19 7.02 12.53 1.91
N VAL A 20 7.64 12.43 0.74
CA VAL A 20 8.64 13.38 0.25
C VAL A 20 8.04 14.15 -0.92
N ILE A 21 7.97 15.47 -0.80
CA ILE A 21 7.49 16.37 -1.86
C ILE A 21 8.70 17.05 -2.50
N SER A 22 8.85 16.88 -3.80
CA SER A 22 9.91 17.47 -4.62
C SER A 22 9.33 18.27 -5.81
N ASN A 23 10.19 18.91 -6.61
CA ASN A 23 9.79 19.68 -7.80
C ASN A 23 8.74 20.79 -7.55
N VAL A 24 8.74 21.35 -6.34
CA VAL A 24 7.81 22.37 -5.86
C VAL A 24 8.00 23.68 -6.64
N LYS A 25 7.01 24.05 -7.46
CA LYS A 25 6.99 25.31 -8.21
C LYS A 25 5.58 25.91 -8.24
N ALA A 26 5.42 27.14 -7.76
CA ALA A 26 4.21 27.94 -7.89
C ALA A 26 4.58 29.35 -8.37
N PRO A 27 3.77 30.02 -9.24
CA PRO A 27 4.14 31.32 -9.82
C PRO A 27 4.43 32.40 -8.79
N ASN A 28 3.63 32.45 -7.73
CA ASN A 28 3.72 33.46 -6.66
C ASN A 28 4.63 33.01 -5.50
N GLY A 29 5.30 31.86 -5.64
CA GLY A 29 5.89 31.09 -4.55
C GLY A 29 4.86 30.24 -3.79
N VAL A 30 5.34 29.44 -2.85
CA VAL A 30 4.53 28.66 -1.91
C VAL A 30 4.78 29.18 -0.50
N GLU A 31 3.73 29.41 0.26
CA GLU A 31 3.82 29.76 1.68
C GLU A 31 3.80 28.51 2.57
N THR A 32 2.82 27.63 2.36
CA THR A 32 2.71 26.34 3.05
C THR A 32 2.48 25.20 2.07
N VAL A 33 3.22 24.10 2.23
CA VAL A 33 2.93 22.81 1.59
C VAL A 33 2.03 22.02 2.53
N SER A 34 0.78 21.78 2.12
CA SER A 34 -0.23 21.12 2.93
C SER A 34 -0.68 19.80 2.29
N VAL A 35 -0.77 18.75 3.08
CA VAL A 35 -0.95 17.38 2.63
C VAL A 35 -2.03 16.70 3.48
N PRO A 36 -3.31 16.75 3.06
CA PRO A 36 -4.34 15.91 3.65
C PRO A 36 -4.09 14.44 3.31
N ILE A 37 -4.17 13.61 4.35
CA ILE A 37 -3.99 12.17 4.29
C ILE A 37 -5.15 11.50 5.04
N TRP A 38 -5.73 10.45 4.47
CA TRP A 38 -6.78 9.63 5.08
C TRP A 38 -6.70 8.18 4.59
N SER A 39 -7.17 7.22 5.37
CA SER A 39 -7.34 5.84 4.94
C SER A 39 -8.66 5.65 4.20
N GLU A 40 -8.80 4.67 3.30
CA GLU A 40 -10.06 4.47 2.55
C GLU A 40 -11.24 3.96 3.40
N ILE A 41 -11.06 3.68 4.69
CA ILE A 41 -12.14 3.23 5.57
C ILE A 41 -13.14 4.37 5.77
N ASN A 42 -14.39 4.17 5.32
CA ASN A 42 -15.47 5.16 5.39
C ASN A 42 -15.20 6.50 4.66
N GLY A 43 -14.16 6.58 3.81
CA GLY A 43 -13.76 7.82 3.14
C GLY A 43 -12.89 8.72 4.04
N GLN A 44 -13.16 10.01 4.11
CA GLN A 44 -12.32 10.98 4.84
C GLN A 44 -12.57 10.98 6.37
N ASP A 45 -12.93 9.84 6.97
CA ASP A 45 -13.38 9.76 8.37
C ASP A 45 -12.23 9.85 9.39
N ASP A 46 -10.97 9.72 8.93
CA ASP A 46 -9.73 9.82 9.71
C ASP A 46 -8.73 10.84 9.13
N ILE A 47 -9.23 11.81 8.35
CA ILE A 47 -8.40 12.79 7.63
C ILE A 47 -7.57 13.68 8.57
N ILE A 48 -6.26 13.74 8.30
CA ILE A 48 -5.32 14.64 8.97
C ILE A 48 -4.65 15.53 7.91
N TRP A 49 -4.69 16.84 8.13
CA TRP A 49 -4.02 17.84 7.30
C TRP A 49 -2.61 18.09 7.84
N TYR A 50 -1.60 17.52 7.17
CA TYR A 50 -0.20 17.70 7.55
C TYR A 50 0.42 18.93 6.87
N THR A 51 1.09 19.78 7.64
CA THR A 51 2.05 20.75 7.10
C THR A 51 3.38 20.05 6.87
N ALA A 52 3.90 20.08 5.64
CA ALA A 52 5.14 19.40 5.29
C ALA A 52 6.37 20.23 5.68
N ASN A 53 7.38 19.57 6.28
CA ASN A 53 8.57 20.23 6.83
C ASN A 53 9.61 20.47 5.74
N ARG A 54 9.92 21.75 5.46
CA ARG A 54 10.91 22.11 4.42
C ARG A 54 12.32 21.69 4.81
N GLN A 55 13.00 21.00 3.89
CA GLN A 55 14.36 20.48 4.06
C GLN A 55 15.39 21.41 3.40
N ASN A 56 16.66 21.31 3.83
CA ASN A 56 17.75 22.14 3.30
C ASN A 56 18.02 21.92 1.79
N ASN A 57 17.70 20.73 1.27
CA ASN A 57 17.78 20.42 -0.17
C ASN A 57 16.58 20.92 -1.00
N GLY A 58 15.62 21.63 -0.39
CA GLY A 58 14.43 22.17 -1.05
C GLY A 58 13.25 21.20 -1.20
N THR A 59 13.36 19.95 -0.77
CA THR A 59 12.20 19.06 -0.61
C THR A 59 11.40 19.40 0.64
N TYR A 60 10.21 18.82 0.79
CA TYR A 60 9.42 18.88 2.03
C TYR A 60 9.09 17.46 2.49
N THR A 61 9.03 17.21 3.80
CA THR A 61 8.81 15.87 4.35
C THR A 61 7.76 15.79 5.44
N ILE A 62 7.06 14.66 5.50
CA ILE A 62 6.11 14.27 6.55
C ILE A 62 6.39 12.81 6.91
N ASN A 63 6.46 12.50 8.21
CA ASN A 63 6.39 11.12 8.70
C ASN A 63 4.94 10.82 9.11
N VAL A 64 4.34 9.80 8.48
CA VAL A 64 2.96 9.39 8.70
C VAL A 64 2.94 8.07 9.46
N LYS A 65 1.98 7.90 10.38
CA LYS A 65 1.80 6.69 11.18
C LYS A 65 0.33 6.27 11.16
N ALA A 66 0.08 5.01 10.89
CA ALA A 66 -1.25 4.41 10.90
C ALA A 66 -1.95 4.57 12.27
N SER A 67 -1.19 4.65 13.36
CA SER A 67 -1.73 4.93 14.71
C SER A 67 -2.36 6.31 14.86
N ALA A 68 -2.10 7.27 13.97
CA ALA A 68 -2.87 8.52 13.88
C ALA A 68 -4.18 8.33 13.09
N HIS A 69 -4.20 7.43 12.11
CA HIS A 69 -5.32 7.07 11.25
C HIS A 69 -5.96 5.74 11.70
N LYS A 70 -6.42 5.71 12.96
CA LYS A 70 -7.19 4.59 13.57
C LYS A 70 -6.53 3.19 13.56
N ASN A 71 -5.25 3.08 13.20
CA ASN A 71 -4.53 1.84 12.88
C ASN A 71 -5.07 1.11 11.62
N SER A 72 -5.68 1.84 10.69
CA SER A 72 -6.20 1.30 9.43
C SER A 72 -5.09 0.68 8.57
N THR A 73 -5.29 -0.55 8.07
CA THR A 73 -4.33 -1.27 7.20
C THR A 73 -4.86 -1.47 5.78
N VAL A 74 -5.17 -0.37 5.11
CA VAL A 74 -5.77 -0.30 3.77
C VAL A 74 -4.95 0.63 2.86
N LEU A 75 -5.48 1.02 1.70
CA LEU A 75 -4.97 2.16 0.93
C LEU A 75 -5.17 3.48 1.70
N TYR A 76 -4.15 4.32 1.66
CA TYR A 76 -4.17 5.69 2.16
C TYR A 76 -4.08 6.64 0.98
N ASN A 77 -4.95 7.62 0.95
CA ASN A 77 -4.91 8.72 -0.01
C ASN A 77 -3.96 9.79 0.51
N VAL A 78 -3.08 10.30 -0.37
CA VAL A 78 -2.08 11.33 -0.05
C VAL A 78 -2.20 12.42 -1.11
N HIS A 79 -2.87 13.52 -0.78
CA HIS A 79 -3.12 14.64 -1.69
C HIS A 79 -2.18 15.80 -1.38
N LEU A 80 -1.83 16.59 -2.40
CA LEU A 80 -0.90 17.72 -2.28
C LEU A 80 -1.59 19.04 -2.64
N TYR A 81 -1.55 19.98 -1.71
CA TYR A 81 -2.02 21.35 -1.88
C TYR A 81 -0.90 22.35 -1.53
N TYR A 82 -0.90 23.50 -2.19
CA TYR A 82 -0.10 24.65 -1.77
C TYR A 82 -1.01 25.77 -1.30
N VAL A 83 -0.68 26.37 -0.17
CA VAL A 83 -1.14 27.71 0.19
C VAL A 83 -0.22 28.71 -0.51
N GLN A 84 -0.80 29.55 -1.36
CA GLN A 84 -0.11 30.69 -1.98
C GLN A 84 -0.15 31.92 -1.05
N LYS A 85 0.71 32.92 -1.30
CA LYS A 85 0.88 34.14 -0.46
C LYS A 85 -0.34 35.06 -0.36
N ASP A 86 -1.36 34.79 -1.17
CA ASP A 86 -2.68 35.43 -1.16
C ASP A 86 -3.70 34.64 -0.31
N GLY A 87 -3.25 33.59 0.38
CA GLY A 87 -4.08 32.65 1.15
C GLY A 87 -4.74 31.56 0.29
N GLN A 88 -4.56 31.54 -1.03
CA GLN A 88 -5.26 30.61 -1.90
C GLN A 88 -4.71 29.17 -1.77
N LEU A 89 -5.54 28.27 -1.23
CA LEU A 89 -5.28 26.82 -1.23
C LEU A 89 -5.53 26.25 -2.63
N THR A 90 -4.48 25.71 -3.27
CA THR A 90 -4.52 25.23 -4.65
C THR A 90 -4.07 23.77 -4.73
N GLY A 91 -4.88 22.90 -5.34
CA GLY A 91 -4.54 21.48 -5.54
C GLY A 91 -3.44 21.28 -6.58
N VAL A 92 -2.47 20.42 -6.28
CA VAL A 92 -1.26 20.17 -7.10
C VAL A 92 -1.26 18.76 -7.70
N GLY A 93 -1.81 17.78 -6.97
CA GLY A 93 -1.86 16.37 -7.37
C GLY A 93 -2.20 15.46 -6.19
N GLY A 94 -2.18 14.15 -6.41
CA GLY A 94 -2.40 13.14 -5.38
C GLY A 94 -1.83 11.78 -5.77
N THR A 95 -1.71 10.90 -4.79
CA THR A 95 -1.31 9.50 -4.96
C THR A 95 -1.89 8.64 -3.83
N THR A 96 -1.77 7.32 -3.93
CA THR A 96 -2.19 6.37 -2.90
C THR A 96 -1.03 5.48 -2.46
N THR A 97 -1.04 5.01 -1.21
CA THR A 97 -0.12 3.95 -0.75
C THR A 97 -0.83 2.91 0.09
N GLN A 98 -0.48 1.64 -0.09
CA GLN A 98 -0.96 0.56 0.79
C GLN A 98 -0.16 0.58 2.10
N VAL A 99 -0.87 0.53 3.23
CA VAL A 99 -0.28 0.50 4.57
C VAL A 99 -0.59 -0.83 5.26
N PHE A 100 0.35 -1.33 6.04
CA PHE A 100 0.22 -2.54 6.84
C PHE A 100 0.83 -2.32 8.23
N ILE A 101 0.36 -3.06 9.23
CA ILE A 101 0.92 -3.13 10.58
C ILE A 101 1.28 -4.59 10.86
N GLY A 102 2.41 -4.84 11.53
CA GLY A 102 2.84 -6.18 11.94
C GLY A 102 3.13 -7.15 10.79
N LYS A 103 3.28 -6.69 9.55
CA LYS A 103 3.62 -7.53 8.39
C LYS A 103 5.12 -7.48 8.11
N THR A 104 5.76 -8.64 8.06
CA THR A 104 7.16 -8.75 7.60
C THR A 104 7.23 -8.70 6.07
N SER A 105 8.39 -8.31 5.52
CA SER A 105 8.64 -8.34 4.08
C SER A 105 8.45 -9.74 3.45
N GLU A 106 8.57 -10.81 4.24
CA GLU A 106 8.27 -12.19 3.85
C GLU A 106 6.77 -12.40 3.60
N GLN A 107 5.92 -11.86 4.48
CA GLN A 107 4.46 -11.95 4.40
C GLN A 107 3.87 -11.04 3.30
N LEU A 108 4.66 -10.10 2.78
CA LEU A 108 4.29 -9.25 1.64
C LEU A 108 4.73 -9.82 0.27
N LYS A 109 5.53 -10.89 0.24
CA LYS A 109 5.84 -11.59 -1.01
C LYS A 109 4.52 -12.16 -1.57
N PRO A 110 4.18 -11.93 -2.85
CA PRO A 110 3.02 -12.57 -3.44
C PRO A 110 3.20 -14.09 -3.35
N LYS A 111 2.20 -14.79 -2.80
CA LYS A 111 2.24 -16.25 -2.63
C LYS A 111 2.08 -16.94 -3.98
N VAL A 112 3.16 -17.02 -4.74
CA VAL A 112 3.24 -17.73 -6.02
C VAL A 112 2.96 -19.22 -5.78
N SER A 113 1.70 -19.61 -5.96
CA SER A 113 1.23 -20.98 -5.81
C SER A 113 0.89 -21.57 -7.18
N PHE A 114 1.92 -21.79 -7.99
CA PHE A 114 1.84 -22.65 -9.18
C PHE A 114 1.71 -24.11 -8.75
N ALA A 115 0.50 -24.49 -8.32
CA ALA A 115 0.13 -25.89 -8.13
C ALA A 115 -0.03 -26.55 -9.51
N ILE A 116 1.06 -27.10 -10.06
CA ILE A 116 1.01 -27.96 -11.25
C ILE A 116 0.49 -29.33 -10.79
N GLU A 117 -0.83 -29.51 -10.83
CA GLU A 117 -1.43 -30.83 -10.63
C GLU A 117 -1.15 -31.73 -11.84
N ASN A 118 -0.25 -32.70 -11.66
CA ASN A 118 -0.03 -33.77 -12.64
C ASN A 118 -1.20 -34.75 -12.61
N ASN A 119 -2.24 -34.45 -13.39
CA ASN A 119 -3.50 -35.21 -13.44
C ASN A 119 -3.41 -36.58 -14.13
N ASN A 120 -2.22 -37.15 -14.36
CA ASN A 120 -2.02 -38.43 -15.04
C ASN A 120 -1.90 -39.65 -14.09
N ALA A 121 -2.40 -39.55 -12.86
CA ALA A 121 -2.20 -40.55 -11.80
C ALA A 121 -3.47 -41.32 -11.36
N LYS A 122 -4.52 -41.44 -12.21
CA LYS A 122 -5.75 -42.14 -11.80
C LYS A 122 -6.63 -42.79 -12.88
N LYS A 123 -6.12 -43.78 -13.64
CA LYS A 123 -7.01 -44.75 -14.32
C LYS A 123 -6.44 -46.16 -14.61
N MET A 124 -6.16 -46.92 -13.55
CA MET A 124 -6.34 -48.38 -13.59
C MET A 124 -7.19 -48.80 -12.39
N VAL A 125 -8.21 -49.64 -12.64
CA VAL A 125 -9.15 -50.15 -11.63
C VAL A 125 -8.70 -51.56 -11.27
N PRO A 126 -8.61 -51.93 -9.98
CA PRO A 126 -8.29 -53.30 -9.59
C PRO A 126 -9.45 -54.23 -9.95
N LEU A 127 -9.17 -55.29 -10.73
CA LEU A 127 -10.09 -56.42 -10.83
C LEU A 127 -9.89 -57.33 -9.61
N MET A 128 -11.00 -57.69 -8.97
CA MET A 128 -10.98 -58.41 -7.69
C MET A 128 -10.57 -59.88 -7.88
N LEU A 129 -9.79 -60.40 -6.94
CA LEU A 129 -9.44 -61.82 -6.89
C LEU A 129 -10.65 -62.65 -6.43
N SER A 130 -10.96 -63.73 -7.14
CA SER A 130 -11.97 -64.73 -6.73
C SER A 130 -11.30 -66.08 -6.55
N SER A 131 -11.60 -66.77 -5.45
CA SER A 131 -10.79 -67.90 -4.95
C SER A 131 -11.56 -69.21 -4.90
N LEU A 132 -10.97 -70.29 -5.45
CA LEU A 132 -11.26 -71.72 -5.20
C LEU A 132 -12.64 -72.22 -5.72
N THR A 133 -12.86 -73.50 -6.09
CA THR A 133 -12.08 -74.78 -6.04
C THR A 133 -12.39 -75.57 -7.37
N SER A 134 -12.12 -76.87 -7.64
CA SER A 134 -11.76 -78.06 -6.84
C SER A 134 -10.75 -79.01 -7.53
N GLN A 135 -11.14 -80.21 -7.97
CA GLN A 135 -10.27 -81.29 -8.52
C GLN A 135 -10.98 -82.15 -9.58
N HIS A 136 -10.23 -83.10 -10.18
CA HIS A 136 -10.60 -84.13 -11.17
C HIS A 136 -10.91 -83.63 -12.59
N HIS A 137 -10.63 -84.40 -13.65
CA HIS A 137 -10.27 -85.83 -13.70
C HIS A 137 -8.78 -86.08 -14.00
#